data_AF-A0A2G5FRW8-F1
#
_entry.id   AF-A0A2G5FRW8-F1
#
_cell.length_a   1.000
_cell.length_b   1.000
_cell.length_c   1.000
_cell.angle_alpha   90.00
_cell.angle_beta   90.00
_cell.angle_gamma   90.00
#
_symmetry.space_group_name_H-M   'P 1'
#
loop_
_entity.id
_entity.type
_entity.pdbx_description
1 polymer ?
#
loop_
_entity_poly.entity_id
_entity_poly.type
_entity_poly.pdbx_seq_one_letter_code
_entity_poly.pdbx_strand_id
1 'polypeptide(L)'
;MARTTMELAFISAERVKFDNVDLVKLYLGDEPDGEKDLGVSLLSMQVAESALDEVWAACKGLDVLETVRVTVEIDRGSKNAGKFIVLHVESAKPARGAADPASEARKLAAQQQAKPTGTQPDPAKA
;
A
#
# COMPACT_ATOMS: atom_id res chain seq x y z
N MET A 1 -19.88 4.27 8.17
CA MET A 1 -19.28 4.72 6.91
C MET A 1 -18.61 3.52 6.23
N ALA A 2 -18.56 3.47 4.90
CA ALA A 2 -17.99 2.32 4.18
C ALA A 2 -16.51 2.60 3.88
N ARG A 3 -15.63 1.61 4.08
CA ARG A 3 -14.19 1.72 3.77
C ARG A 3 -13.86 0.83 2.58
N THR A 4 -12.99 1.32 1.71
CA THR A 4 -12.44 0.52 0.60
C THR A 4 -10.96 0.85 0.40
N THR A 5 -10.23 -0.11 -0.16
CA THR A 5 -8.86 0.08 -0.64
C THR A 5 -8.84 -0.11 -2.15
N MET A 6 -8.14 0.76 -2.86
CA MET A 6 -8.04 0.75 -4.32
C MET A 6 -6.59 0.90 -4.74
N GLU A 7 -6.21 0.28 -5.86
CA GLU A 7 -4.92 0.50 -6.52
C GLU A 7 -5.12 1.48 -7.68
N LEU A 8 -4.45 2.62 -7.65
CA LEU A 8 -4.59 3.71 -8.62
C LEU A 8 -3.22 4.29 -8.97
N ALA A 9 -3.08 4.94 -10.12
CA ALA A 9 -1.85 5.64 -10.51
C ALA A 9 -1.74 6.98 -9.77
N PHE A 10 -0.61 7.23 -9.11
CA PHE A 10 -0.31 8.50 -8.48
C PHE A 10 0.03 9.57 -9.52
N ILE A 11 -0.62 10.73 -9.47
CA ILE A 11 -0.34 11.83 -10.40
C ILE A 11 0.37 12.96 -9.65
N SER A 12 -0.28 13.48 -8.61
CA SER A 12 0.27 14.55 -7.79
C SER A 12 -0.45 14.65 -6.44
N ALA A 13 0.18 15.37 -5.51
CA ALA A 13 -0.43 15.80 -4.26
C ALA A 13 -0.24 17.31 -4.10
N GLU A 14 -1.27 18.00 -3.63
CA GLU A 14 -1.24 19.42 -3.34
C GLU A 14 -1.56 19.63 -1.86
N ARG A 15 -0.71 20.39 -1.16
CA ARG A 15 -0.98 20.85 0.21
C ARG A 15 -1.27 22.34 0.19
N VAL A 16 -2.48 22.71 0.59
CA VAL A 16 -2.93 24.09 0.68
C VAL A 16 -3.06 24.46 2.16
N LYS A 17 -2.36 25.52 2.55
CA LYS A 17 -2.48 26.12 3.88
C LYS A 17 -3.09 27.51 3.71
N PHE A 18 -4.30 27.70 4.24
CA PHE A 18 -5.01 28.97 4.18
C PHE A 18 -5.69 29.24 5.53
N ASP A 19 -5.39 30.38 6.15
CA ASP A 19 -5.78 30.73 7.52
C ASP A 19 -5.50 29.59 8.51
N ASN A 20 -6.54 29.04 9.13
CA ASN A 20 -6.49 27.91 10.08
C ASN A 20 -6.79 26.55 9.43
N VAL A 21 -6.83 26.49 8.09
CA VAL A 21 -7.14 25.27 7.33
C VAL A 21 -5.88 24.72 6.69
N ASP A 22 -5.56 23.46 7.02
CA ASP A 22 -4.53 22.66 6.35
C ASP A 22 -5.23 21.55 5.57
N LEU A 23 -5.05 21.52 4.25
CA LEU A 23 -5.71 20.57 3.37
C LEU A 23 -4.67 19.90 2.49
N VAL A 24 -4.78 18.57 2.38
CA VAL A 24 -4.08 17.81 1.34
C VAL A 24 -5.12 17.27 0.36
N LYS A 25 -4.87 17.50 -0.93
CA LYS A 25 -5.62 16.92 -2.05
C LYS A 25 -4.71 15.94 -2.80
N LEU A 26 -5.23 14.75 -3.04
CA LEU A 26 -4.59 13.76 -3.91
C LEU A 26 -5.25 13.74 -5.27
N TYR A 27 -4.42 13.68 -6.32
CA TYR A 27 -4.82 13.47 -7.70
C TYR A 27 -4.35 12.08 -8.12
N LEU A 28 -5.33 11.21 -8.38
CA LEU A 28 -5.12 9.82 -8.78
C LEU A 28 -5.78 9.58 -10.13
N GLY A 29 -5.22 8.68 -10.93
CA GLY A 29 -5.73 8.29 -12.24
C GLY A 29 -5.81 6.78 -12.41
N ASP A 30 -6.49 6.37 -13.47
CA ASP A 30 -6.41 5.00 -13.98
C ASP A 30 -5.06 4.76 -14.67
N GLU A 31 -4.63 3.50 -14.72
CA GLU A 31 -3.42 3.10 -15.45
C GLU A 31 -3.58 3.42 -16.95
N PRO A 32 -2.54 3.94 -17.63
CA PRO A 32 -2.61 4.19 -19.07
C PRO A 32 -2.79 2.86 -19.83
N ASP A 33 -3.92 2.72 -20.52
CA ASP A 33 -4.28 1.49 -21.25
C ASP A 33 -3.74 1.45 -22.70
N GLY A 34 -3.16 2.56 -23.19
CA GLY A 34 -2.50 2.68 -24.50
C GLY A 34 -3.43 2.61 -25.71
N GLU A 35 -4.74 2.43 -25.51
CA GLU A 35 -5.76 2.38 -26.58
C GLU A 35 -6.80 3.50 -26.43
N LYS A 36 -7.15 3.84 -25.19
CA LYS A 36 -8.09 4.88 -24.81
C LYS A 36 -7.41 5.79 -23.81
N ASP A 37 -6.34 6.46 -24.24
CA ASP A 37 -5.74 7.62 -23.57
C ASP A 37 -6.71 8.83 -23.48
N LEU A 38 -8.03 8.59 -23.54
CA LEU A 38 -9.12 9.49 -23.18
C LEU A 38 -9.10 9.69 -21.66
N GLY A 39 -8.17 10.54 -21.25
CA GLY A 39 -8.23 11.31 -20.02
C GLY A 39 -8.06 10.47 -18.78
N VAL A 40 -6.81 10.40 -18.30
CA VAL A 40 -6.47 10.20 -16.88
C VAL A 40 -7.64 10.65 -16.00
N SER A 41 -8.44 9.69 -15.52
CA SER A 41 -9.64 9.98 -14.74
C SER A 41 -9.19 10.58 -13.42
N LEU A 42 -9.09 11.91 -13.37
CA LEU A 42 -8.55 12.66 -12.24
C LEU A 42 -9.53 12.61 -11.08
N LEU A 43 -9.31 11.67 -10.17
CA LEU A 43 -10.07 11.58 -8.93
C LEU A 43 -9.38 12.43 -7.87
N SER A 44 -9.98 13.59 -7.58
CA SER A 44 -9.56 14.45 -6.47
C SER A 44 -10.15 13.93 -5.17
N MET A 45 -9.31 13.51 -4.22
CA MET A 45 -9.75 13.09 -2.90
C MET A 45 -9.22 14.02 -1.81
N GLN A 46 -10.04 14.28 -0.79
CA GLN A 46 -9.58 15.00 0.40
C GLN A 46 -8.99 14.01 1.40
N VAL A 47 -7.89 14.38 2.01
CA VAL A 47 -7.29 13.61 3.10
C VAL A 47 -7.97 13.95 4.42
N ALA A 48 -8.19 12.95 5.28
CA ALA A 48 -8.69 13.15 6.63
C ALA A 48 -7.73 14.03 7.44
N GLU A 49 -8.27 14.94 8.27
CA GLU A 49 -7.47 15.87 9.07
C GLU A 49 -6.42 15.17 9.95
N SER A 50 -6.78 14.01 10.52
CA SER A 50 -5.88 13.20 11.34
C SER A 50 -4.77 12.49 10.57
N ALA A 51 -4.85 12.43 9.24
CA ALA A 51 -3.91 11.73 8.36
C ALA A 51 -3.09 12.67 7.46
N LEU A 52 -3.27 13.99 7.57
CA LEU A 52 -2.65 14.97 6.66
C LEU A 52 -1.12 14.84 6.56
N ASP A 53 -0.43 14.78 7.70
CA ASP A 53 1.04 14.75 7.72
C ASP A 53 1.59 13.39 7.27
N GLU A 54 0.91 12.29 7.60
CA GLU A 54 1.29 10.94 7.20
C GLU A 54 1.18 10.76 5.68
N VAL A 55 0.00 11.07 5.12
CA VAL A 55 -0.25 10.99 3.69
C VAL A 55 0.66 11.94 2.92
N TRP A 56 0.85 13.18 3.40
CA TRP A 56 1.75 14.13 2.76
C TRP A 56 3.20 13.64 2.74
N ALA A 57 3.67 13.02 3.83
CA ALA A 57 5.01 12.46 3.89
C ALA A 57 5.17 11.27 2.93
N ALA A 58 4.18 10.37 2.86
CA ALA A 58 4.16 9.24 1.93
C ALA A 58 4.25 9.71 0.47
N CYS A 59 3.48 10.73 0.09
CA CYS A 59 3.47 11.24 -1.28
C CYS A 59 4.79 11.83 -1.77
N LYS A 60 5.68 12.30 -0.89
CA LYS A 60 7.00 12.82 -1.29
C LYS A 60 7.92 11.75 -1.86
N GLY A 61 7.68 10.48 -1.53
CA GLY A 61 8.48 9.34 -1.98
C GLY A 61 7.91 8.60 -3.19
N LEU A 62 6.80 9.08 -3.76
CA LEU A 62 6.13 8.43 -4.88
C LEU A 62 6.54 9.05 -6.21
N ASP A 63 6.76 8.20 -7.21
CA ASP A 63 6.98 8.65 -8.59
C ASP A 63 5.63 8.91 -9.29
N VAL A 64 5.63 9.82 -10.28
CA VAL A 64 4.46 10.04 -11.14
C VAL A 64 4.15 8.76 -11.93
N LEU A 65 2.87 8.40 -12.00
CA LEU A 65 2.32 7.14 -12.52
C LEU A 65 2.68 5.89 -11.69
N GLU A 66 3.27 6.03 -10.50
CA GLU A 66 3.44 4.90 -9.60
C GLU A 66 2.08 4.39 -9.11
N THR A 67 1.87 3.08 -9.21
CA THR A 67 0.69 2.44 -8.63
C THR A 67 0.77 2.52 -7.10
N VAL A 68 -0.26 3.09 -6.50
CA VAL A 68 -0.42 3.22 -5.05
C VAL A 68 -1.65 2.51 -4.55
N ARG A 69 -1.57 1.94 -3.36
CA ARG A 69 -2.74 1.49 -2.59
C ARG A 69 -3.24 2.67 -1.77
N VAL A 70 -4.51 3.02 -1.96
CA VAL A 70 -5.17 4.10 -1.23
C VAL A 70 -6.32 3.53 -0.43
N THR A 71 -6.31 3.74 0.87
CA THR A 71 -7.43 3.41 1.75
C THR A 71 -8.29 4.63 1.96
N VAL A 72 -9.58 4.51 1.65
CA VAL A 72 -10.54 5.61 1.71
C VAL A 72 -11.77 5.24 2.52
N GLU A 73 -12.32 6.23 3.19
CA GLU A 73 -13.67 6.20 3.71
C GLU A 73 -14.62 6.87 2.73
N ILE A 74 -15.75 6.23 2.49
CA ILE A 74 -16.81 6.72 1.62
C ILE A 74 -17.88 7.32 2.52
N ASP A 75 -17.91 8.64 2.55
CA ASP A 75 -19.01 9.40 3.14
C ASP A 75 -20.15 9.48 2.11
N ARG A 76 -21.19 8.67 2.35
CA ARG A 76 -22.41 8.66 1.55
C ARG A 76 -23.34 9.76 2.04
N GLY A 77 -22.98 11.01 1.74
CA GLY A 77 -23.87 12.16 1.94
C GLY A 77 -25.18 12.05 1.14
N SER A 78 -26.06 13.04 1.26
CA SER A 78 -27.42 13.03 0.69
C SER A 78 -27.51 13.17 -0.84
N LYS A 79 -26.38 13.23 -1.56
CA LYS A 79 -26.35 13.28 -3.04
C LYS A 79 -25.48 12.13 -3.57
N ASN A 80 -25.94 11.51 -4.66
CA ASN A 80 -25.52 10.22 -5.23
C ASN A 80 -24.03 10.04 -5.61
N ALA A 81 -23.13 10.95 -5.26
CA ALA A 81 -21.68 10.79 -5.40
C ALA A 81 -21.08 10.81 -3.99
N GLY A 82 -20.79 9.62 -3.44
CA GLY A 82 -20.11 9.50 -2.16
C GLY A 82 -18.77 10.23 -2.21
N LYS A 83 -18.44 10.98 -1.15
CA LYS A 83 -17.15 11.66 -1.04
C LYS A 83 -16.12 10.65 -0.55
N PHE A 84 -15.03 10.49 -1.29
CA PHE A 84 -13.89 9.70 -0.85
C PHE A 84 -12.99 10.55 0.05
N ILE A 85 -12.76 10.07 1.26
CA ILE A 85 -11.87 10.68 2.26
C ILE A 85 -10.69 9.74 2.44
N VAL A 86 -9.50 10.18 2.06
CA VAL A 86 -8.26 9.38 2.16
C VAL A 86 -7.86 9.25 3.61
N LEU A 87 -7.58 8.01 4.01
CA LEU A 87 -7.11 7.67 5.34
C LEU A 87 -5.64 7.26 5.35
N HIS A 88 -5.15 6.70 4.25
CA HIS A 88 -3.78 6.21 4.11
C HIS A 88 -3.42 6.02 2.64
N VAL A 89 -2.14 6.18 2.30
CA VAL A 89 -1.57 5.88 0.98
C VAL A 89 -0.21 5.21 1.12
N GLU A 90 0.03 4.19 0.30
CA GLU A 90 1.33 3.52 0.20
C GLU A 90 1.62 3.10 -1.24
N SER A 91 2.89 2.86 -1.55
CA SER A 91 3.28 2.24 -2.82
C SER A 91 2.71 0.83 -2.93
N ALA A 92 2.19 0.47 -4.11
CA ALA A 92 1.80 -0.90 -4.38
C ALA A 92 3.01 -1.82 -4.66
N LYS A 93 4.20 -1.26 -4.89
CA LYS A 93 5.43 -2.03 -5.10
C LYS A 93 5.68 -2.89 -3.86
N PRO A 94 6.05 -4.16 -4.00
CA PRO A 94 6.42 -4.99 -2.86
C PRO A 94 7.59 -4.33 -2.13
N ALA A 95 7.40 -4.04 -0.83
CA ALA A 95 8.45 -3.42 -0.03
C ALA A 95 9.72 -4.27 -0.14
N ARG A 96 10.83 -3.64 -0.55
CA ARG A 96 12.12 -4.31 -0.74
C ARG A 96 12.61 -4.81 0.63
N GLY A 97 12.27 -6.05 0.96
CA GLY A 97 12.56 -6.66 2.27
C GLY A 97 11.34 -7.13 3.07
N ALA A 98 10.11 -7.03 2.55
CA ALA A 98 8.99 -7.78 3.11
C ALA A 98 9.32 -9.27 3.00
N ALA A 99 9.61 -9.91 4.13
CA ALA A 99 9.73 -11.35 4.19
C ALA A 99 8.40 -11.93 3.71
N ASP A 100 8.45 -12.68 2.61
CA ASP A 100 7.35 -13.54 2.21
C ASP A 100 7.00 -14.40 3.44
N PRO A 101 5.76 -14.44 3.95
CA PRO A 101 5.41 -15.31 5.07
C PRO A 101 5.77 -16.79 4.79
N ALA A 102 5.89 -17.19 3.52
CA ALA A 102 6.42 -18.50 3.13
C ALA A 102 7.93 -18.66 3.41
N SER A 103 8.69 -17.57 3.42
CA SER A 103 10.13 -17.55 3.70
C SER A 103 10.45 -17.59 5.20
N GLU A 104 9.61 -17.03 6.07
CA GLU A 104 9.68 -17.29 7.52
C GLU A 104 9.24 -18.71 7.87
N ALA A 105 8.17 -19.22 7.25
CA ALA A 105 7.73 -20.60 7.45
C ALA A 105 8.80 -21.62 7.03
N ARG A 106 9.55 -21.36 5.94
CA ARG A 106 10.69 -22.20 5.53
C ARG A 106 11.87 -22.14 6.50
N LYS A 107 12.15 -20.98 7.10
CA LYS A 107 13.22 -20.84 8.11
C LYS A 107 12.90 -21.60 9.40
N LEU A 108 11.65 -21.55 9.85
CA LEU A 108 11.18 -22.33 11.00
C LEU A 108 11.18 -23.85 10.72
N ALA A 109 10.78 -24.26 9.51
CA ALA A 109 10.81 -25.68 9.12
C ALA A 109 12.25 -26.22 9.00
N ALA A 110 13.19 -25.43 8.49
CA ALA A 110 14.60 -25.82 8.37
C ALA A 110 15.31 -25.96 9.74
N GLN A 111 14.89 -25.21 10.77
CA GLN A 111 15.44 -25.35 12.12
C GLN A 111 14.93 -26.60 12.87
N GLN A 112 13.79 -27.18 12.48
CA GLN A 112 13.26 -28.39 13.11
C GLN A 112 13.85 -29.69 12.54
N GLN A 113 14.58 -29.65 11.42
CA GLN A 113 15.09 -30.85 10.74
C GLN A 113 16.57 -31.17 11.02
N ALA A 114 17.24 -30.39 11.87
CA ALA A 114 18.60 -30.70 12.34
C ALA A 114 18.55 -31.60 13.59
N LYS A 115 18.24 -32.89 13.41
CA LYS A 115 18.51 -33.91 14.44
C LYS A 115 19.90 -34.52 14.19
N PRO A 116 20.84 -34.53 15.15
CA PRO A 116 22.15 -35.15 14.96
C PRO A 116 22.01 -36.66 14.82
N THR A 117 22.48 -37.22 13.72
CA THR A 117 22.68 -38.66 13.54
C THR A 117 23.85 -39.09 14.42
N GLY A 118 23.55 -39.60 15.61
CA GLY A 118 24.54 -40.23 16.48
C GLY A 118 25.07 -41.52 15.85
N THR A 119 26.39 -41.57 15.70
CA THR A 119 27.21 -42.74 15.33
C THR A 119 26.87 -43.98 16.16
N GLN A 120 26.47 -45.07 15.50
CA GLN A 120 26.45 -46.42 16.07
C GLN A 120 27.75 -47.15 15.64
N PRO A 121 28.58 -47.65 16.57
CA PRO A 121 29.70 -48.50 16.20
C PRO A 121 29.25 -49.93 15.90
N ASP A 122 29.84 -50.50 14.85
CA ASP A 122 29.76 -51.89 14.40
C ASP A 122 30.50 -52.82 15.38
N PRO A 123 29.98 -54.02 15.67
CA PRO A 123 30.88 -55.13 15.95
C PRO A 123 30.45 -56.40 15.22
N ALA A 124 31.17 -56.71 14.14
CA ALA A 124 31.39 -58.07 13.69
C ALA A 124 32.85 -58.48 13.97
N LYS A 125 33.09 -59.31 15.01
CA LYS A 125 34.01 -60.48 14.97
C LYS A 125 34.16 -61.20 16.31
N ALA A 126 34.20 -62.53 16.18
CA ALA A 126 34.72 -63.59 17.07
C ALA A 126 33.81 -64.06 18.21
#